data_AF-A0A2V6D0N8-F1
#
_entry.id   AF-A0A2V6D0N8-F1
#
_cell.length_a   1.000
_cell.length_b   1.000
_cell.length_c   1.000
_cell.angle_alpha   90.00
_cell.angle_beta   90.00
_cell.angle_gamma   90.00
#
_symmetry.space_group_name_H-M   'P 1'
#
loop_
_entity.id
_entity.type
_entity.pdbx_description
1 polymer ?
#
loop_
_entity_poly.entity_id
_entity_poly.type
_entity_poly.pdbx_seq_one_letter_code
_entity_poly.pdbx_strand_id
1 'polypeptide(L)'
;NINTPSTPGHVFDVNWNGTGSAATWTDVSYNLPDFPITALVRDDATGDLYAGSDFTVMRLANGATTWTMAGTGLPMVEVPGLTIVPGARILYAATHGRSAWSLALP
;
A
#
# COMPACT_ATOMS: atom_id res chain seq x y z
N ASN A 1 -2.04 -16.30 2.45
CA ASN A 1 -3.40 -16.20 1.91
C ASN A 1 -4.19 -17.47 2.19
N ILE A 2 -4.95 -17.47 3.28
CA ILE A 2 -5.82 -18.60 3.67
C ILE A 2 -6.99 -18.84 2.69
N ASN A 3 -7.42 -17.80 1.96
CA ASN A 3 -8.55 -17.88 1.03
C ASN A 3 -8.12 -18.32 -0.37
N THR A 4 -6.87 -18.03 -0.78
CA THR A 4 -6.28 -18.44 -2.06
C THR A 4 -4.91 -19.12 -1.87
N PRO A 5 -4.85 -20.28 -1.21
CA PRO A 5 -3.59 -20.90 -0.81
C PRO A 5 -2.66 -21.30 -1.97
N SER A 6 -3.22 -21.57 -3.16
CA SER A 6 -2.45 -21.91 -4.36
C SER A 6 -2.02 -20.69 -5.18
N THR A 7 -2.54 -19.50 -4.89
CA THR A 7 -2.26 -18.24 -5.60
C THR A 7 -2.25 -17.09 -4.57
N PRO A 8 -1.22 -17.03 -3.71
CA PRO A 8 -1.11 -15.98 -2.70
C PRO A 8 -0.75 -14.63 -3.35
N GLY A 9 -0.91 -13.57 -2.56
CA GLY A 9 -0.60 -12.20 -2.97
C GLY A 9 -1.67 -11.22 -2.50
N HIS A 10 -1.27 -9.97 -2.34
CA HIS A 10 -2.03 -8.85 -1.82
C HIS A 10 -1.82 -7.60 -2.67
N VAL A 11 -0.60 -7.37 -3.17
CA VAL A 11 -0.23 -6.21 -4.01
C VAL A 11 0.52 -6.70 -5.24
N PHE A 12 0.10 -6.23 -6.42
CA PHE A 12 0.71 -6.61 -7.69
C PHE A 12 1.11 -5.35 -8.48
N ASP A 13 2.33 -5.35 -9.01
CA ASP A 13 2.75 -4.40 -10.03
C ASP A 13 2.38 -4.94 -11.42
N VAL A 14 1.75 -4.11 -12.23
CA VAL A 14 1.12 -4.52 -13.49
C VAL A 14 1.68 -3.67 -14.62
N ASN A 15 2.48 -4.30 -15.47
CA ASN A 15 3.00 -3.67 -16.67
C ASN A 15 2.23 -4.14 -17.91
N TRP A 16 1.60 -3.20 -18.60
CA TRP A 16 0.87 -3.46 -19.84
C TRP A 16 1.07 -2.34 -20.84
N ASN A 17 1.46 -2.68 -22.08
CA ASN A 17 1.74 -1.73 -23.15
C ASN A 17 0.52 -1.42 -24.03
N GLY A 18 -0.67 -1.94 -23.69
CA GLY A 18 -1.91 -1.68 -24.43
C GLY A 18 -2.10 -2.50 -25.72
N THR A 19 -1.11 -3.27 -26.18
CA THR A 19 -1.17 -3.94 -27.50
C THR A 19 -0.52 -5.33 -27.50
N GLY A 20 -1.22 -6.31 -28.08
CA GLY A 20 -0.66 -7.58 -28.58
C GLY A 20 -0.23 -8.60 -27.52
N SER A 21 0.43 -8.18 -26.45
CA SER A 21 0.91 -9.04 -25.36
C SER A 21 -0.01 -8.94 -24.14
N ALA A 22 -0.10 -10.04 -23.38
CA ALA A 22 -0.75 -10.04 -22.08
C ALA A 22 -0.01 -9.12 -21.10
N ALA A 23 -0.74 -8.52 -20.17
CA ALA A 23 -0.15 -7.79 -19.05
C ALA A 23 0.76 -8.71 -18.24
N THR A 24 1.91 -8.18 -17.79
CA THR A 24 2.79 -8.87 -16.85
C THR A 24 2.42 -8.46 -15.44
N TRP A 25 2.13 -9.46 -14.60
CA TRP A 25 1.76 -9.28 -13.20
C TRP A 25 2.92 -9.74 -12.33
N THR A 26 3.45 -8.86 -11.49
CA THR A 26 4.52 -9.18 -10.55
C THR A 26 3.97 -9.03 -9.14
N ASP A 27 3.99 -10.11 -8.35
CA ASP A 27 3.62 -10.05 -6.94
C ASP A 27 4.70 -9.26 -6.17
N VAL A 28 4.28 -8.16 -5.55
CA VAL A 28 5.11 -7.29 -4.70
C VAL A 28 4.63 -7.29 -3.25
N SER A 29 3.91 -8.33 -2.85
CA SER A 29 3.43 -8.50 -1.48
C SER A 29 4.56 -8.77 -0.50
N TYR A 30 5.63 -9.44 -0.95
CA TYR A 30 6.82 -9.74 -0.17
C TYR A 30 6.51 -10.27 1.25
N ASN A 31 6.85 -9.49 2.29
CA ASN A 31 6.66 -9.80 3.70
C ASN A 31 5.35 -9.25 4.29
N LEU A 32 4.41 -8.77 3.47
CA LEU A 32 3.08 -8.42 3.97
C LEU A 32 2.48 -9.63 4.69
N PRO A 33 2.01 -9.45 5.93
CA PRO A 33 1.23 -10.49 6.59
C PRO A 33 -0.06 -10.76 5.82
N ASP A 34 -0.65 -11.92 6.08
CA ASP A 34 -1.87 -12.36 5.42
C ASP A 34 -3.11 -11.60 5.94
N PHE A 35 -3.23 -10.33 5.58
CA PHE A 35 -4.38 -9.49 5.87
C PHE A 35 -4.87 -8.74 4.62
N PRO A 36 -6.11 -8.24 4.62
CA PRO A 36 -6.63 -7.44 3.52
C PRO A 36 -5.81 -6.16 3.31
N ILE A 37 -5.52 -5.85 2.04
CA ILE A 37 -5.04 -4.54 1.60
C ILE A 37 -6.22 -3.82 0.97
N THR A 38 -6.65 -2.73 1.60
CA THR A 38 -7.89 -2.01 1.28
C THR A 38 -7.64 -0.74 0.48
N ALA A 39 -6.41 -0.21 0.50
CA ALA A 39 -5.98 0.93 -0.30
C ALA A 39 -4.51 0.79 -0.71
N LEU A 40 -4.14 1.35 -1.87
CA LEU A 40 -2.76 1.44 -2.33
C LEU A 40 -2.54 2.78 -3.05
N VAL A 41 -1.51 3.52 -2.65
CA VAL A 41 -1.08 4.76 -3.32
C VAL A 41 0.42 4.75 -3.54
N ARG A 42 0.84 5.38 -4.63
CA ARG A 42 2.25 5.59 -4.97
C ARG A 42 2.62 7.03 -4.76
N ASP A 43 3.75 7.26 -4.10
CA ASP A 43 4.40 8.56 -4.08
C ASP A 43 5.26 8.74 -5.33
N ASP A 44 4.76 9.50 -6.32
CA ASP A 44 5.47 9.67 -7.59
C ASP A 44 6.81 10.41 -7.48
N ALA A 45 7.06 11.13 -6.38
CA ALA A 45 8.33 11.81 -6.15
C ALA A 45 9.47 10.83 -5.81
N THR A 46 9.17 9.77 -5.07
CA THR A 46 10.17 8.81 -4.55
C THR A 46 10.06 7.44 -5.21
N GLY A 47 8.87 7.08 -5.69
CA GLY A 47 8.48 5.74 -6.12
C GLY A 47 8.02 4.84 -4.97
N ASP A 48 7.92 5.35 -3.74
CA ASP A 48 7.44 4.58 -2.59
C ASP A 48 5.98 4.17 -2.76
N LEU A 49 5.62 2.99 -2.26
CA LEU A 49 4.23 2.53 -2.18
C LEU A 49 3.75 2.56 -0.73
N TYR A 50 2.50 2.95 -0.54
CA TYR A 50 1.81 2.93 0.75
C TYR A 50 0.53 2.12 0.62
N ALA A 51 0.37 1.13 1.48
CA ALA A 51 -0.75 0.19 1.48
C ALA A 51 -1.54 0.31 2.80
N GLY A 52 -2.83 0.60 2.70
CA GLY A 52 -3.76 0.57 3.82
C GLY A 52 -4.26 -0.85 4.06
N SER A 53 -4.42 -1.23 5.32
CA SER A 53 -4.96 -2.53 5.73
C SER A 53 -6.01 -2.40 6.82
N ASP A 54 -6.55 -3.52 7.28
CA ASP A 54 -7.46 -3.60 8.44
C ASP A 54 -6.80 -3.20 9.77
N PHE A 55 -5.48 -2.97 9.77
CA PHE A 55 -4.71 -2.80 10.99
C PHE A 55 -3.76 -1.59 10.96
N THR A 56 -3.23 -1.18 9.81
CA THR A 56 -2.24 -0.11 9.74
C THR A 56 -2.02 0.39 8.30
N VAL A 57 -1.07 1.32 8.13
CA VAL A 57 -0.49 1.68 6.83
C VAL A 57 0.93 1.11 6.75
N MET A 58 1.20 0.32 5.72
CA MET A 58 2.51 -0.23 5.39
C MET A 58 3.16 0.60 4.28
N ARG A 59 4.48 0.77 4.32
CA ARG A 59 5.30 1.42 3.29
C ARG A 59 6.28 0.42 2.69
N LEU A 60 6.34 0.39 1.37
CA LEU A 60 7.43 -0.20 0.61
C LEU A 60 8.25 0.93 0.01
N ALA A 61 9.49 1.09 0.48
CA ALA A 61 10.40 2.06 -0.13
C ALA A 61 10.74 1.65 -1.57
N ASN A 62 10.94 2.61 -2.46
CA ASN A 62 11.29 2.32 -3.85
C ASN A 62 12.54 1.42 -3.94
N GLY A 63 12.43 0.33 -4.71
CA GLY A 63 13.47 -0.68 -4.88
C GLY A 63 13.68 -1.63 -3.69
N ALA A 64 12.92 -1.47 -2.59
CA ALA A 64 12.95 -2.39 -1.47
C ALA A 64 12.05 -3.61 -1.72
N THR A 65 12.28 -4.66 -0.93
CA THR A 65 11.48 -5.90 -0.91
C THR A 65 10.91 -6.17 0.48
N THR A 66 10.84 -5.15 1.32
CA THR A 66 10.38 -5.26 2.71
C THR A 66 9.44 -4.10 3.03
N TRP A 67 8.18 -4.44 3.24
CA TRP A 67 7.17 -3.58 3.80
C TRP A 67 7.45 -3.33 5.29
N THR A 68 7.39 -2.07 5.68
CA THR A 68 7.54 -1.62 7.07
C THR A 68 6.34 -0.75 7.45
N MET A 69 6.08 -0.54 8.74
CA MET A 69 5.03 0.40 9.13
C MET A 69 5.38 1.81 8.63
N ALA A 70 4.42 2.49 8.01
CA ALA A 70 4.66 3.82 7.43
C ALA A 70 4.90 4.90 8.51
N GLY A 71 4.34 4.72 9.71
CA GLY A 71 4.49 5.64 10.82
C GLY A 71 4.07 5.00 12.15
N THR A 72 3.94 5.82 13.19
CA THR A 72 3.53 5.41 14.54
C THR A 72 2.31 6.22 14.99
N GLY A 73 1.61 5.73 16.02
CA GLY A 73 0.48 6.44 16.66
C GLY A 73 -0.89 6.13 16.07
N LEU A 74 -0.97 5.65 14.82
CA LEU A 74 -2.22 5.16 14.24
C LEU A 74 -2.74 3.96 15.07
N PRO A 75 -4.00 3.97 15.55
CA PRO A 75 -4.58 2.81 16.22
C PRO A 75 -4.76 1.66 15.24
N MET A 76 -4.82 0.43 15.77
CA MET A 76 -5.08 -0.76 14.97
C MET A 76 -6.54 -0.77 14.48
N VAL A 77 -6.76 -0.25 13.28
CA VAL A 77 -8.08 -0.09 12.67
C VAL A 77 -7.97 -0.08 11.15
N GLU A 78 -9.07 -0.40 10.48
CA GLU A 78 -9.17 -0.37 9.03
C GLU A 78 -8.85 1.00 8.45
N VAL A 79 -8.00 1.00 7.42
CA VAL A 79 -7.60 2.16 6.62
C VAL A 79 -8.13 2.01 5.18
N PRO A 80 -9.42 2.27 4.92
CA PRO A 80 -10.02 2.06 3.60
C PRO A 80 -9.59 3.08 2.54
N GLY A 81 -8.88 4.15 2.92
CA GLY A 81 -8.52 5.22 2.00
C GLY A 81 -7.18 5.86 2.34
N LEU A 82 -6.36 6.02 1.31
CA LEU A 82 -5.10 6.75 1.35
C LEU A 82 -5.12 7.85 0.30
N THR A 83 -4.55 9.01 0.61
CA THR A 83 -4.40 10.11 -0.36
C THR A 83 -3.11 10.85 -0.12
N ILE A 84 -2.29 10.96 -1.15
CA ILE A 84 -1.08 11.78 -1.14
C ILE A 84 -1.43 13.18 -1.65
N VAL A 85 -0.95 14.20 -0.97
CA VAL A 85 -0.94 15.59 -1.42
C VAL A 85 0.50 15.92 -1.84
N PRO A 86 0.87 15.78 -3.14
CA PRO A 86 2.27 15.79 -3.55
C PRO A 86 2.98 17.09 -3.22
N GLY A 87 2.34 18.24 -3.48
CA GLY A 87 2.93 19.55 -3.22
C GLY A 87 3.16 19.86 -1.74
N ALA A 88 2.43 19.21 -0.84
CA ALA A 88 2.59 19.36 0.61
C ALA A 88 3.46 18.27 1.24
N ARG A 89 3.82 17.22 0.49
CA ARG A 89 4.49 16.02 1.01
C ARG A 89 3.75 15.41 2.21
N ILE A 90 2.43 15.28 2.10
CA ILE A 90 1.59 14.67 3.14
C ILE A 90 0.84 13.47 2.59
N LEU A 91 0.85 12.38 3.33
CA LEU A 91 -0.07 11.26 3.16
C LEU A 91 -1.19 11.36 4.20
N TYR A 92 -2.44 11.39 3.74
CA TYR A 92 -3.61 11.23 4.58
C TYR A 92 -4.10 9.78 4.56
N ALA A 93 -4.48 9.29 5.74
CA ALA A 93 -5.14 8.00 5.95
C ALA A 93 -6.52 8.23 6.56
N ALA A 94 -7.57 7.84 5.84
CA ALA A 94 -8.92 7.76 6.37
C ALA A 94 -9.07 6.45 7.12
N THR A 95 -9.60 6.49 8.34
CA THR A 95 -9.75 5.29 9.20
C THR A 95 -11.19 5.03 9.60
N HIS A 96 -11.54 3.77 9.83
CA HIS A 96 -12.88 3.41 10.31
C HIS A 96 -13.09 3.84 11.77
N GLY A 97 -13.86 4.91 12.01
CA GLY A 97 -14.24 5.35 13.36
C GLY A 97 -13.11 5.97 14.20
N ARG A 98 -11.98 6.37 13.57
CA ARG A 98 -10.82 6.99 14.23
C ARG A 98 -10.30 8.24 13.49
N SER A 99 -11.18 8.91 12.74
CA SER A 99 -10.90 10.16 11.99
C SER A 99 -9.84 9.99 10.88
N ALA A 100 -9.36 11.10 10.33
CA ALA A 100 -8.24 11.11 9.39
C ALA A 100 -6.92 11.32 10.14
N TRP A 101 -5.87 10.65 9.66
CA TRP A 101 -4.51 10.75 10.15
C TRP A 101 -3.60 11.28 9.04
N SER A 102 -2.50 11.92 9.40
CA SER A 102 -1.54 12.45 8.44
C SER A 102 -0.12 12.03 8.80
N LEU A 103 0.68 11.77 7.77
CA LEU A 103 2.11 11.51 7.84
C LEU A 103 2.85 12.44 6.89
N ALA A 104 3.92 13.09 7.37
CA ALA A 104 4.86 13.78 6.51
C ALA A 104 5.66 12.74 5.72
N LEU A 105 5.65 12.88 4.40
CA LEU A 105 6.43 12.04 3.50
C LEU A 105 7.88 12.53 3.42
N PRO A 106 8.86 11.65 3.11
CA PRO A 106 10.26 12.01 2.94
C PRO A 106 10.51 13.09 1.88
#